data_AF-A0A670Z7R8-F1
#
_entry.id   AF-A0A670Z7R8-F1
#
_cell.length_a   1.000
_cell.length_b   1.000
_cell.length_c   1.000
_cell.angle_alpha   90.00
_cell.angle_beta   90.00
_cell.angle_gamma   90.00
#
_symmetry.space_group_name_H-M   'P 1'
#
loop_
_entity.id
_entity.type
_entity.pdbx_description
1 polymer ?
#
loop_
_entity_poly.entity_id
_entity_poly.type
_entity_poly.pdbx_seq_one_letter_code
_entity_poly.pdbx_strand_id
1 'polypeptide(L)'
;MGRVKHQEPEEAPETEATTPERSYHELVANVNAIARPLASRKLTRKLYKCIKKASKFKQIRRGVKEVQKFINKGEKGITVLAGDTLPIDVYCHIPIMCEDRSLPYVYIPSKTDLGAAAGSKRPTCVIMIKAHEDYQEAYNECLEEVEALSLPL
;
A
#
# COMPACT_ATOMS: atom_id res chain seq x y z
N MET A 1 -3.50 -3.19 47.99
CA MET A 1 -4.73 -2.38 47.83
C MET A 1 -4.35 -0.95 48.21
N GLY A 2 -4.50 0.11 47.40
CA GLY A 2 -5.19 0.25 46.13
C GLY A 2 -4.41 1.17 45.18
N ARG A 3 -4.75 1.01 43.90
CA ARG A 3 -4.34 1.82 42.75
C ARG A 3 -5.14 3.12 42.72
N VAL A 4 -4.49 4.25 42.40
CA VAL A 4 -4.94 5.48 41.67
C VAL A 4 -4.15 6.67 42.21
N LYS A 5 -3.61 7.63 41.46
CA LYS A 5 -3.60 8.01 40.05
C LYS A 5 -2.25 8.73 39.88
N HIS A 6 -1.48 8.42 38.83
CA HIS A 6 -0.44 9.34 38.38
C HIS A 6 -0.74 9.70 36.94
N GLN A 7 -0.72 11.00 36.74
CA GLN A 7 -1.15 11.76 35.58
C GLN A 7 0.04 11.79 34.63
N GLU A 8 -0.11 11.19 33.44
CA GLU A 8 0.92 11.25 32.40
C GLU A 8 0.97 12.67 31.81
N PRO A 9 2.16 13.27 31.65
CA PRO A 9 2.31 14.63 31.18
C PRO A 9 2.18 14.73 29.66
N GLU A 10 1.55 15.83 29.25
CA GLU A 10 1.58 16.40 27.90
C GLU A 10 2.93 17.08 27.67
N GLU A 11 3.62 16.78 26.55
CA GLU A 11 4.62 17.67 25.95
C GLU A 11 4.84 17.34 24.45
N ALA A 12 3.98 17.93 23.60
CA ALA A 12 4.27 18.91 22.53
C ALA A 12 5.44 18.67 21.50
N PRO A 13 5.62 19.52 20.46
CA PRO A 13 5.42 19.13 19.06
C PRO A 13 6.68 19.28 18.17
N GLU A 14 6.78 18.54 17.07
CA GLU A 14 7.77 18.84 16.01
C GLU A 14 7.05 19.19 14.70
N THR A 15 7.35 20.39 14.22
CA THR A 15 6.70 21.14 13.16
C THR A 15 7.30 20.86 11.76
N GLU A 16 6.39 20.89 10.78
CA GLU A 16 6.56 21.42 9.42
C GLU A 16 7.43 20.68 8.37
N ALA A 17 6.71 19.98 7.47
CA ALA A 17 6.96 20.10 6.04
C ALA A 17 5.62 20.40 5.34
N THR A 18 5.50 21.60 4.79
CA THR A 18 4.34 22.13 4.08
C THR A 18 4.10 21.40 2.75
N THR A 19 3.12 20.51 2.74
CA THR A 19 2.32 20.13 1.55
C THR A 19 0.97 19.70 2.10
N PRO A 20 -0.17 19.99 1.42
CA PRO A 20 -1.47 19.98 2.06
C PRO A 20 -1.76 18.57 2.58
N GLU A 21 -1.71 18.40 3.90
CA GLU A 21 -2.33 17.26 4.56
C GLU A 21 -3.82 17.35 4.24
N ARG A 22 -4.25 16.77 3.12
CA ARG A 22 -5.59 16.15 3.09
C ARG A 22 -5.57 15.22 4.29
N SER A 23 -6.35 15.57 5.31
CA SER A 23 -6.33 14.89 6.60
C SER A 23 -6.37 13.40 6.31
N TYR A 24 -5.38 12.64 6.78
CA TYR A 24 -5.29 11.20 6.46
C TYR A 24 -6.62 10.48 6.79
N HIS A 25 -7.35 11.02 7.78
CA HIS A 25 -8.69 10.60 8.13
C HIS A 25 -9.71 10.78 6.99
N GLU A 26 -9.66 11.86 6.22
CA GLU A 26 -10.49 12.08 5.02
C GLU A 26 -10.10 11.13 3.89
N LEU A 27 -8.80 10.88 3.70
CA LEU A 27 -8.34 9.93 2.69
C LEU A 27 -8.82 8.51 3.02
N VAL A 28 -8.81 8.13 4.30
CA VAL A 28 -9.38 6.86 4.78
C VAL A 28 -10.92 6.85 4.65
N ALA A 29 -11.61 7.96 4.91
CA ALA A 29 -13.06 8.04 4.76
C ALA A 29 -13.53 7.93 3.31
N ASN A 30 -12.68 8.31 2.35
CA ASN A 30 -12.97 8.25 0.92
C ASN A 30 -12.55 6.93 0.25
N VAL A 31 -12.07 5.94 1.01
CA VAL A 31 -11.76 4.62 0.44
C VAL A 31 -13.02 3.80 0.23
N ASN A 32 -12.99 2.96 -0.80
CA ASN A 32 -14.09 2.08 -1.12
C ASN A 32 -14.23 0.95 -0.09
N ALA A 33 -15.43 0.38 0.02
CA ALA A 33 -15.73 -0.72 0.93
C ALA A 33 -14.84 -1.96 0.75
N ILE A 34 -14.31 -2.18 -0.46
CA ILE A 34 -13.42 -3.30 -0.78
C ILE A 34 -11.97 -3.09 -0.33
N ALA A 35 -11.60 -1.90 0.18
CA ALA A 35 -10.24 -1.56 0.55
C ALA A 35 -9.80 -2.20 1.88
N ARG A 36 -9.82 -3.53 1.94
CA ARG A 36 -9.41 -4.34 3.09
C ARG A 36 -8.45 -5.45 2.64
N PRO A 37 -7.29 -5.61 3.29
CA PRO A 37 -6.76 -4.84 4.41
C PRO A 37 -6.16 -3.49 4.00
N LEU A 38 -6.39 -2.45 4.81
CA LEU A 38 -5.87 -1.09 4.59
C LEU A 38 -4.53 -0.89 5.33
N ALA A 39 -3.52 -0.40 4.62
CA ALA A 39 -2.21 -0.10 5.20
C ALA A 39 -2.27 1.04 6.22
N SER A 40 -1.57 0.86 7.33
CA SER A 40 -1.31 1.95 8.28
C SER A 40 -0.48 3.08 7.64
N ARG A 41 -0.48 4.28 8.25
CA ARG A 41 0.37 5.42 7.79
C ARG A 41 1.85 5.02 7.67
N LYS A 42 2.33 4.20 8.61
CA LYS A 42 3.73 3.75 8.65
C LYS A 42 4.03 2.82 7.47
N LEU A 43 3.21 1.79 7.27
CA LEU A 43 3.35 0.83 6.17
C LEU A 43 3.24 1.53 4.81
N THR A 44 2.26 2.43 4.66
CA THR A 44 2.05 3.20 3.41
C THR A 44 3.32 3.97 3.02
N ARG A 45 4.00 4.62 3.98
CA ARG A 45 5.26 5.33 3.73
C ARG A 45 6.40 4.38 3.33
N LYS A 46 6.49 3.20 3.94
CA LYS A 46 7.48 2.17 3.59
C LYS A 46 7.25 1.64 2.17
N LEU A 47 5.99 1.31 1.84
CA LEU A 47 5.58 0.88 0.50
C LEU A 47 5.93 1.92 -0.56
N TYR A 48 5.66 3.21 -0.34
CA TYR A 48 6.05 4.25 -1.30
C TYR A 48 7.56 4.34 -1.51
N LYS A 49 8.37 4.17 -0.46
CA LYS A 49 9.83 4.12 -0.60
C LYS A 49 10.27 2.88 -1.39
N CYS A 50 9.67 1.72 -1.13
CA CYS A 50 9.93 0.47 -1.86
C CYS A 50 9.57 0.61 -3.35
N ILE A 51 8.37 1.10 -3.66
CA ILE A 51 7.90 1.35 -5.03
C ILE A 51 8.83 2.33 -5.75
N LYS A 52 9.26 3.41 -5.08
CA LYS A 52 10.17 4.40 -5.68
C LYS A 52 11.53 3.79 -6.03
N LYS A 53 12.06 2.87 -5.20
CA LYS A 53 13.29 2.13 -5.51
C LYS A 53 13.05 1.16 -6.67
N ALA A 54 12.02 0.30 -6.56
CA ALA A 54 11.66 -0.69 -7.58
C ALA A 54 11.37 -0.06 -8.96
N SER A 55 10.78 1.15 -8.97
CA SER A 55 10.51 1.92 -10.17
C SER A 55 11.78 2.29 -10.93
N LYS A 56 12.88 2.58 -10.24
CA LYS A 56 14.17 2.90 -10.89
C LYS A 56 14.75 1.69 -11.61
N PHE A 57 14.57 0.51 -11.04
CA PHE A 57 15.00 -0.78 -11.61
C PHE A 57 14.00 -1.37 -12.61
N LYS A 58 12.88 -0.69 -12.90
CA LYS A 58 11.80 -1.17 -13.80
C LYS A 58 11.20 -2.52 -13.36
N GLN A 59 11.29 -2.83 -12.07
CA GLN A 59 10.76 -4.06 -11.45
C GLN A 59 9.34 -3.86 -10.88
N ILE A 60 8.63 -2.84 -11.37
CA ILE A 60 7.21 -2.58 -11.03
C ILE A 60 6.32 -2.84 -12.24
N ARG A 61 5.14 -3.39 -12.00
CA ARG A 61 4.08 -3.55 -13.00
C ARG A 61 2.94 -2.63 -12.64
N ARG A 62 2.43 -1.87 -13.61
CA ARG A 62 1.49 -0.78 -13.33
C ARG A 62 0.19 -1.01 -14.06
N GLY A 63 -0.90 -0.85 -13.33
CA GLY A 63 -2.23 -0.98 -13.88
C GLY A 63 -2.72 -2.41 -13.99
N VAL A 64 -4.04 -2.51 -14.10
CA VAL A 64 -4.81 -3.76 -14.00
C VAL A 64 -4.39 -4.77 -15.06
N LYS A 65 -4.27 -4.35 -16.33
CA LYS A 65 -3.93 -5.26 -17.45
C LYS A 65 -2.53 -5.88 -17.30
N GLU A 66 -1.55 -5.09 -16.85
CA GLU A 66 -0.20 -5.61 -16.65
C GLU A 66 -0.19 -6.58 -15.47
N VAL A 67 -0.69 -6.14 -14.31
CA VAL A 67 -0.72 -6.95 -13.09
C VAL A 67 -1.44 -8.28 -13.32
N GLN A 68 -2.62 -8.25 -13.96
CA GLN A 68 -3.36 -9.47 -14.32
C GLN A 68 -2.55 -10.43 -15.20
N LYS A 69 -1.80 -9.91 -16.19
CA LYS A 69 -0.93 -10.72 -17.04
C LYS A 69 0.18 -11.40 -16.24
N PHE A 70 0.77 -10.72 -15.27
CA PHE A 70 1.86 -11.25 -14.44
C PHE A 70 1.38 -12.24 -13.39
N ILE A 71 0.24 -11.96 -12.76
CA ILE A 71 -0.46 -12.90 -11.89
C ILE A 71 -0.76 -14.18 -12.67
N ASN A 72 -1.29 -14.08 -13.89
CA ASN A 72 -1.57 -15.24 -14.76
C ASN A 72 -0.33 -16.05 -15.13
N LYS A 73 0.81 -15.39 -15.33
CA LYS A 73 2.11 -16.05 -15.55
C LYS A 73 2.69 -16.72 -14.31
N GLY A 74 2.11 -16.51 -13.14
CA GLY A 74 2.62 -17.04 -11.87
C GLY A 74 3.83 -16.27 -11.34
N GLU A 75 4.02 -15.01 -11.74
CA GLU A 75 5.04 -14.17 -11.09
C GLU A 75 4.58 -13.85 -9.66
N LYS A 76 5.51 -13.94 -8.71
CA LYS A 76 5.29 -13.60 -7.30
C LYS A 76 5.69 -12.15 -7.04
N GLY A 77 4.97 -11.48 -6.16
CA GLY A 77 5.18 -10.07 -5.83
C GLY A 77 4.16 -9.55 -4.82
N ILE A 78 4.42 -8.37 -4.29
CA ILE A 78 3.48 -7.64 -3.43
C ILE A 78 2.58 -6.79 -4.31
N THR A 79 1.26 -6.92 -4.14
CA THR A 79 0.27 -6.13 -4.88
C THR A 79 -0.26 -4.99 -4.03
N VAL A 80 -0.07 -3.76 -4.48
CA VAL A 80 -0.55 -2.54 -3.83
C VAL A 80 -1.71 -1.96 -4.62
N LEU A 81 -2.86 -1.80 -3.98
CA LEU A 81 -4.09 -1.28 -4.57
C LEU A 81 -4.49 0.05 -3.94
N ALA A 82 -5.07 0.95 -4.72
CA ALA A 82 -5.58 2.23 -4.24
C ALA A 82 -7.09 2.18 -3.95
N GLY A 83 -7.45 2.48 -2.71
CA GLY A 83 -8.82 2.44 -2.20
C GLY A 83 -9.73 3.56 -2.70
N ASP A 84 -9.21 4.69 -3.17
CA ASP A 84 -9.97 5.85 -3.71
C ASP A 84 -10.24 5.74 -5.23
N THR A 85 -10.06 4.54 -5.80
CA THR A 85 -10.27 4.31 -7.23
C THR A 85 -11.75 4.07 -7.50
N LEU A 86 -12.32 4.90 -8.36
CA LEU A 86 -13.67 4.74 -8.90
C LEU A 86 -13.58 4.65 -10.43
N PRO A 87 -14.31 3.73 -11.08
CA PRO A 87 -15.23 2.74 -10.52
C PRO A 87 -14.54 1.48 -9.94
N ILE A 88 -15.20 0.81 -9.00
CA ILE A 88 -14.70 -0.41 -8.32
C ILE A 88 -14.49 -1.56 -9.31
N ASP A 89 -15.33 -1.64 -10.34
CA ASP A 89 -15.34 -2.71 -11.34
C ASP A 89 -14.02 -2.85 -12.11
N VAL A 90 -13.17 -1.81 -12.08
CA VAL A 90 -11.89 -1.79 -12.79
C VAL A 90 -10.86 -2.72 -12.15
N TYR A 91 -10.90 -2.91 -10.82
CA TYR A 91 -9.84 -3.64 -10.10
C TYR A 91 -10.35 -4.64 -9.07
N CYS A 92 -11.66 -4.78 -8.87
CA CYS A 92 -12.27 -5.68 -7.89
C CYS A 92 -11.89 -7.17 -8.09
N HIS A 93 -11.55 -7.58 -9.31
CA HIS A 93 -11.08 -8.93 -9.61
C HIS A 93 -9.63 -9.19 -9.22
N ILE A 94 -8.81 -8.15 -9.06
CA ILE A 94 -7.37 -8.31 -8.76
C ILE A 94 -7.14 -8.93 -7.38
N PRO A 95 -7.76 -8.46 -6.27
CA PRO A 95 -7.63 -9.08 -4.96
C PRO A 95 -8.01 -10.56 -4.97
N ILE A 96 -9.12 -10.90 -5.64
CA ILE A 96 -9.59 -12.29 -5.78
C ILE A 96 -8.52 -13.15 -6.47
N MET A 97 -7.92 -12.65 -7.56
CA MET A 97 -6.82 -13.34 -8.24
C MET A 97 -5.55 -13.43 -7.39
N CYS A 98 -5.32 -12.47 -6.48
CA CYS A 98 -4.23 -12.53 -5.53
C CYS A 98 -4.49 -13.62 -4.48
N GLU A 99 -5.70 -13.73 -3.93
CA GLU A 99 -6.10 -14.77 -2.99
C GLU A 99 -5.96 -16.18 -3.59
N ASP A 100 -6.47 -16.39 -4.81
CA ASP A 100 -6.38 -17.68 -5.53
C ASP A 100 -4.94 -18.18 -5.71
N ARG A 101 -3.97 -17.26 -5.75
CA ARG A 101 -2.54 -17.56 -5.94
C ARG A 101 -1.70 -17.33 -4.70
N SER A 102 -2.35 -17.05 -3.57
CA SER A 102 -1.70 -16.72 -2.29
C SER A 102 -0.65 -15.60 -2.44
N LEU A 103 -1.00 -14.56 -3.20
CA LEU A 103 -0.16 -13.37 -3.39
C LEU A 103 -0.53 -12.31 -2.34
N PRO A 104 0.45 -11.76 -1.62
CA PRO A 104 0.23 -10.72 -0.63
C PRO A 104 -0.26 -9.44 -1.30
N TYR A 105 -1.33 -8.86 -0.76
CA TYR A 105 -1.89 -7.62 -1.27
C TYR A 105 -2.29 -6.66 -0.15
N VAL A 106 -2.28 -5.37 -0.45
CA VAL A 106 -2.60 -4.32 0.52
C VAL A 106 -3.24 -3.11 -0.15
N TYR A 107 -4.15 -2.47 0.57
CA TYR A 107 -4.76 -1.22 0.14
C TYR A 107 -4.05 -0.01 0.71
N ILE A 108 -3.95 1.04 -0.09
CA ILE A 108 -3.54 2.38 0.33
C ILE A 108 -4.65 3.38 -0.02
N PRO A 109 -4.74 4.52 0.68
CA PRO A 109 -5.89 5.39 0.53
C PRO A 109 -5.84 6.32 -0.70
N SER A 110 -4.71 6.42 -1.43
CA SER A 110 -4.53 7.42 -2.50
C SER A 110 -3.86 6.85 -3.75
N LYS A 111 -4.58 6.85 -4.88
CA LYS A 111 -4.09 6.48 -6.22
C LYS A 111 -3.13 7.50 -6.82
N THR A 112 -3.23 8.75 -6.37
CA THR A 112 -2.37 9.84 -6.86
C THR A 112 -0.97 9.68 -6.32
N ASP A 113 -0.86 9.42 -5.01
CA ASP A 113 0.41 9.18 -4.34
C ASP A 113 1.05 7.87 -4.82
N LEU A 114 0.24 6.84 -5.09
CA LEU A 114 0.69 5.59 -5.69
C LEU A 114 1.34 5.82 -7.06
N GLY A 115 0.67 6.57 -7.93
CA GLY A 115 1.19 6.94 -9.24
C GLY A 115 2.49 7.73 -9.15
N ALA A 116 2.55 8.70 -8.24
CA ALA A 116 3.73 9.52 -8.00
C ALA A 116 4.92 8.68 -7.50
N ALA A 117 4.71 7.74 -6.57
CA ALA A 117 5.74 6.83 -6.08
C ALA A 117 6.31 5.94 -7.21
N ALA A 118 5.47 5.57 -8.18
CA ALA A 118 5.83 4.78 -9.35
C ALA A 118 6.44 5.59 -10.52
N GLY A 119 6.79 6.85 -10.27
CA GLY A 119 7.38 7.75 -11.26
C GLY A 119 6.42 8.17 -12.38
N SER A 120 5.10 8.09 -12.16
CA SER A 120 4.08 8.47 -13.13
C SER A 120 3.36 9.74 -12.70
N LYS A 121 3.08 10.63 -13.66
CA LYS A 121 2.22 11.79 -13.47
C LYS A 121 0.72 11.44 -13.51
N ARG A 122 0.40 10.24 -14.00
CA ARG A 122 -0.97 9.70 -14.05
C ARG A 122 -1.26 8.90 -12.77
N PRO A 123 -2.42 9.10 -12.12
CA PRO A 123 -2.84 8.26 -11.00
C PRO A 123 -2.90 6.80 -11.44
N THR A 124 -2.49 5.90 -10.56
CA THR A 124 -2.47 4.45 -10.83
C THR A 124 -3.21 3.74 -9.73
N CYS A 125 -4.10 2.82 -10.09
CA CYS A 125 -4.93 2.10 -9.13
C CYS A 125 -4.27 0.84 -8.56
N VAL A 126 -3.46 0.14 -9.36
CA VAL A 126 -2.85 -1.14 -8.98
C VAL A 126 -1.39 -1.14 -9.39
N ILE A 127 -0.52 -1.55 -8.48
CA ILE A 127 0.90 -1.74 -8.75
C ILE A 127 1.34 -3.07 -8.14
N MET A 128 2.09 -3.86 -8.89
CA MET A 128 2.76 -5.04 -8.37
C MET A 128 4.26 -4.79 -8.32
N ILE A 129 4.86 -5.06 -7.16
CA ILE A 129 6.28 -4.93 -6.90
C ILE A 129 6.90 -6.33 -6.95
N LYS A 130 7.94 -6.49 -7.76
CA LYS A 130 8.70 -7.74 -7.83
C LYS A 130 9.87 -7.69 -6.84
N ALA A 131 10.28 -8.85 -6.31
CA ALA A 131 11.51 -8.93 -5.53
C ALA A 131 12.75 -8.64 -6.41
N HIS A 132 13.74 -7.96 -5.83
CA HIS A 132 15.03 -7.67 -6.46
C HIS A 132 16.11 -7.50 -5.39
N GLU A 133 17.35 -7.80 -5.74
CA GLU A 133 18.50 -7.81 -4.81
C GLU A 133 18.74 -6.43 -4.18
N ASP A 134 18.73 -5.35 -4.98
CA ASP A 134 19.01 -3.97 -4.52
C ASP A 134 18.07 -3.40 -3.45
N TYR A 135 16.88 -3.99 -3.27
CA TYR A 135 15.91 -3.53 -2.27
C TYR A 135 15.25 -4.70 -1.55
N GLN A 136 15.92 -5.85 -1.52
CA GLN A 136 15.37 -7.08 -0.96
C GLN A 136 15.00 -6.94 0.52
N GLU A 137 15.83 -6.27 1.32
CA GLU A 137 15.55 -6.01 2.73
C GLU A 137 14.24 -5.21 2.92
N ALA A 138 14.11 -4.09 2.20
CA ALA A 138 12.92 -3.25 2.25
C ALA A 138 11.68 -3.95 1.69
N TYR A 139 11.86 -4.83 0.70
CA TYR A 139 10.81 -5.66 0.15
C TYR A 139 10.32 -6.69 1.17
N ASN A 140 11.23 -7.40 1.84
CA ASN A 140 10.91 -8.41 2.84
C ASN A 140 10.21 -7.77 4.06
N GLU A 141 10.66 -6.62 4.53
CA GLU A 141 9.98 -5.89 5.61
C GLU A 141 8.54 -5.51 5.21
N CYS A 142 8.34 -5.03 3.98
CA CYS A 142 6.99 -4.75 3.48
C CYS A 142 6.18 -6.02 3.30
N LEU A 143 6.80 -7.13 2.90
CA LEU A 143 6.16 -8.42 2.71
C LEU A 143 5.60 -8.94 4.03
N GLU A 144 6.43 -8.98 5.07
CA GLU A 144 6.05 -9.43 6.42
C GLU A 144 4.90 -8.59 6.98
N GLU A 145 4.97 -7.26 6.87
CA GLU A 145 3.89 -6.38 7.33
C GLU A 145 2.59 -6.56 6.53
N VAL A 146 2.69 -6.81 5.22
CA VAL A 146 1.51 -7.05 4.37
C VAL A 146 0.91 -8.43 4.65
N GLU A 147 1.73 -9.46 4.82
CA GLU A 147 1.29 -10.81 5.16
C GLU A 147 0.63 -10.85 6.55
N ALA A 148 1.13 -10.06 7.51
CA ALA A 148 0.50 -9.90 8.81
C ALA A 148 -0.88 -9.21 8.75
N LEU A 149 -1.14 -8.44 7.68
CA LEU A 149 -2.41 -7.75 7.45
C LEU A 149 -3.39 -8.55 6.59
N SER A 150 -2.89 -9.38 5.67
CA SER A 150 -3.72 -10.35 4.97
C SER A 150 -4.22 -11.37 6.01
N LEU A 151 -5.48 -11.23 6.39
CA LEU A 151 -6.11 -12.11 7.38
C LEU A 151 -5.90 -13.57 6.96
N PRO A 152 -5.38 -14.44 7.84
CA PRO A 152 -5.49 -15.88 7.62
C PRO A 152 -6.99 -16.23 7.59
N LEU A 153 -7.38 -17.02 6.59
CA LEU A 153 -8.72 -17.61 6.44
C LEU A 153 -9.21 -18.26 7.74
#